data_AF-A0A438CFY3-F1
#
_entry.id   AF-A0A438CFY3-F1
#
_cell.length_a   1.000
_cell.length_b   1.000
_cell.length_c   1.000
_cell.angle_alpha   90.00
_cell.angle_beta   90.00
_cell.angle_gamma   90.00
#
_symmetry.space_group_name_H-M   'P 1'
#
loop_
_entity.id
_entity.type
_entity.pdbx_description
1 polymer ?
#
loop_
_entity_poly.entity_id
_entity_poly.type
_entity_poly.pdbx_seq_one_letter_code
_entity_poly.pdbx_strand_id
1 'polypeptide(L)'
;MVGSSLQASQSKPSISIAMSLLLQKLLTDILMPMKQGINGRTLPGPCDSPVAIRFFTSSNLTVQGLKSRTVPSSISGDDCVSIGAGCHNVDIRNITCGPSHGISIGSLGIRNSRACVSNITVTDSIIKHSANGVRIKTWQGGSGSVSKVTFNNIHMDTVRNPIIIDQYYCLTKGCVNQTSAVLISHISYTNIKGTYDVRSSPMHFACSDSVPCTNLTLSEVELLPSKGQIMMNPFCWNAYGASQTLTIPPLFCLLEGTSQPLPQREVDKC
;
A
#
# COMPACT_ATOMS: atom_id res chain seq x y z
N MET A 1 16.19 11.11 -22.60
CA MET A 1 14.94 10.32 -22.68
C MET A 1 14.20 10.52 -21.37
N VAL A 2 13.07 11.19 -21.47
CA VAL A 2 12.39 11.94 -20.40
C VAL A 2 11.31 11.04 -19.80
N GLY A 3 11.43 10.71 -18.51
CA GLY A 3 10.36 10.06 -17.74
C GLY A 3 9.49 11.11 -17.07
N SER A 4 8.18 11.06 -17.31
CA SER A 4 7.17 12.03 -16.88
C SER A 4 6.44 11.57 -15.62
N SER A 5 6.22 12.46 -14.65
CA SER A 5 5.41 12.26 -13.44
C SER A 5 4.23 13.25 -13.39
N LEU A 6 3.07 12.78 -12.91
CA LEU A 6 1.85 13.56 -12.71
C LEU A 6 1.68 13.91 -11.22
N GLN A 7 1.43 15.19 -10.92
CA GLN A 7 1.01 15.66 -9.60
C GLN A 7 -0.42 16.19 -9.72
N ALA A 8 -1.39 15.50 -9.11
CA ALA A 8 -2.78 15.97 -9.02
C ALA A 8 -3.02 16.56 -7.63
N SER A 9 -2.89 17.88 -7.50
CA SER A 9 -3.48 18.63 -6.39
C SER A 9 -4.50 19.60 -6.98
N GLN A 10 -5.79 19.33 -6.80
CA GLN A 10 -6.81 20.36 -6.61
C GLN A 10 -8.18 19.71 -6.35
N SER A 11 -8.88 20.29 -5.39
CA SER A 11 -10.24 19.97 -4.97
C SER A 11 -11.26 20.20 -6.10
N LYS A 12 -11.60 19.16 -6.88
CA LYS A 12 -12.78 19.11 -7.76
C LYS A 12 -13.33 17.67 -7.84
N PRO A 13 -14.65 17.48 -7.95
CA PRO A 13 -15.27 16.16 -7.84
C PRO A 13 -14.97 15.35 -9.09
N SER A 14 -14.50 14.11 -8.90
CA SER A 14 -14.38 13.07 -9.91
C SER A 14 -13.33 13.31 -11.01
N ILE A 15 -12.04 13.19 -10.67
CA ILE A 15 -11.00 12.98 -11.68
C ILE A 15 -11.00 11.49 -12.06
N SER A 16 -11.55 11.16 -13.22
CA SER A 16 -11.37 9.86 -13.87
C SER A 16 -10.09 9.90 -14.70
N ILE A 17 -8.97 9.39 -14.16
CA ILE A 17 -7.75 9.22 -14.96
C ILE A 17 -7.92 7.96 -15.80
N ALA A 18 -8.64 8.08 -16.91
CA ALA A 18 -8.65 7.08 -17.97
C ALA A 18 -7.52 7.41 -18.94
N MET A 19 -6.47 6.60 -18.98
CA MET A 19 -5.37 6.78 -19.91
C MET A 19 -5.77 6.26 -21.31
N SER A 20 -6.71 6.96 -21.95
CA SER A 20 -6.90 6.95 -23.41
C SER A 20 -6.24 8.21 -23.96
N LEU A 21 -5.49 8.10 -25.05
CA LEU A 21 -4.73 9.18 -25.68
C LEU A 21 -5.59 10.43 -25.96
N LEU A 22 -5.66 11.40 -25.05
CA LEU A 22 -6.14 12.78 -25.30
C LEU A 22 -5.77 13.69 -24.12
N LEU A 23 -4.63 14.38 -24.18
CA LEU A 23 -4.60 15.82 -24.47
C LEU A 23 -3.17 16.37 -24.40
N GLN A 24 -2.69 16.77 -25.57
CA GLN A 24 -1.37 17.31 -25.87
C GLN A 24 -1.27 18.82 -25.56
N LYS A 25 -1.91 19.33 -24.50
CA LYS A 25 -2.10 20.80 -24.30
C LYS A 25 -1.99 21.36 -22.87
N LEU A 26 -1.39 20.66 -21.90
CA LEU A 26 -1.07 21.23 -20.57
C LEU A 26 0.43 21.17 -20.23
N LEU A 27 1.28 21.31 -21.25
CA LEU A 27 2.71 21.54 -21.10
C LEU A 27 2.94 23.02 -20.78
N THR A 28 3.18 23.38 -19.50
CA THR A 28 4.21 24.38 -19.14
C THR A 28 4.56 24.45 -17.64
N ASP A 29 3.69 24.11 -16.68
CA ASP A 29 3.89 24.65 -15.31
C ASP A 29 4.17 23.67 -14.14
N ILE A 30 4.79 22.50 -14.37
CA ILE A 30 5.06 21.56 -13.25
C ILE A 30 6.52 21.05 -13.23
N LEU A 31 7.43 21.94 -12.83
CA LEU A 31 8.77 21.61 -12.34
C LEU A 31 8.92 22.25 -10.96
N MET A 32 9.01 21.46 -9.88
CA MET A 32 9.60 21.97 -8.64
C MET A 32 11.13 22.05 -8.82
N PRO A 33 11.78 23.09 -8.27
CA PRO A 33 13.10 23.51 -8.71
C PRO A 33 14.18 22.53 -8.27
N MET A 34 15.01 22.09 -9.22
CA MET A 34 16.30 21.49 -8.90
C MET A 34 17.16 22.55 -8.18
N LYS A 35 17.61 22.28 -6.96
CA LYS A 35 18.65 23.12 -6.34
C LYS A 35 19.93 22.97 -7.16
N GLN A 36 20.30 24.03 -7.87
CA GLN A 36 21.62 24.13 -8.48
C GLN A 36 22.68 24.14 -7.37
N GLY A 37 23.58 23.15 -7.40
CA GLY A 37 24.82 23.24 -6.64
C GLY A 37 25.66 24.42 -7.14
N ILE A 38 26.48 24.98 -6.25
CA ILE A 38 27.23 26.24 -6.41
C ILE A 38 28.12 26.29 -7.67
N ASN A 39 28.38 25.15 -8.34
CA ASN A 39 29.23 25.06 -9.53
C ASN A 39 28.52 24.51 -10.78
N GLY A 40 27.18 24.60 -10.87
CA GLY A 40 26.45 24.13 -12.06
C GLY A 40 26.51 22.60 -12.29
N ARG A 41 27.02 21.84 -11.31
CA ARG A 41 26.95 20.38 -11.29
C ARG A 41 25.70 19.94 -10.53
N THR A 42 24.82 19.24 -11.22
CA THR A 42 23.75 18.43 -10.61
C THR A 42 24.40 17.32 -9.79
N LEU A 43 24.38 17.46 -8.47
CA LEU A 43 24.68 16.36 -7.57
C LEU A 43 23.48 15.39 -7.60
N PRO A 44 23.68 14.07 -7.74
CA PRO A 44 22.63 13.12 -7.48
C PRO A 44 22.23 13.25 -6.01
N GLY A 45 21.10 13.93 -5.75
CA GLY A 45 20.36 13.75 -4.51
C GLY A 45 19.87 12.29 -4.42
N PRO A 46 19.44 11.83 -3.23
CA PRO A 46 18.88 10.48 -3.10
C PRO A 46 17.81 10.28 -4.17
N CYS A 47 18.06 9.35 -5.09
CA CYS A 47 17.09 8.98 -6.10
C CYS A 47 15.94 8.26 -5.40
N ASP A 48 14.93 9.00 -4.95
CA ASP A 48 13.61 8.40 -4.71
C ASP A 48 13.13 7.89 -6.09
N SER A 49 13.10 6.57 -6.24
CA SER A 49 12.69 5.92 -7.49
C SER A 49 11.25 6.35 -7.82
N PRO A 50 10.89 6.55 -9.10
CA PRO A 50 9.60 7.14 -9.44
C PRO A 50 8.44 6.20 -9.02
N VAL A 51 7.51 6.72 -8.20
CA VAL A 51 6.19 6.13 -7.97
C VAL A 51 5.33 6.38 -9.21
N ALA A 52 4.58 5.39 -9.69
CA ALA A 52 3.76 5.59 -10.90
C ALA A 52 2.57 6.54 -10.64
N ILE A 53 1.83 6.35 -9.54
CA ILE A 53 0.80 7.30 -9.09
C ILE A 53 0.81 7.45 -7.56
N ARG A 54 0.76 8.70 -7.08
CA ARG A 54 0.72 9.03 -5.64
C ARG A 54 -0.43 9.98 -5.34
N PHE A 55 -1.22 9.67 -4.31
CA PHE A 55 -2.34 10.48 -3.84
C PHE A 55 -2.12 10.95 -2.41
N PHE A 56 -2.47 12.19 -2.12
CA PHE A 56 -2.60 12.73 -0.75
C PHE A 56 -3.80 13.67 -0.70
N THR A 57 -4.45 13.77 0.46
CA THR A 57 -5.52 14.75 0.71
C THR A 57 -6.56 14.81 -0.42
N SER A 58 -6.93 13.65 -0.96
CA SER A 58 -7.76 13.53 -2.15
C SER A 58 -9.02 12.73 -1.87
N SER A 59 -10.10 13.00 -2.59
CA SER A 59 -11.35 12.26 -2.42
C SER A 59 -12.08 12.00 -3.73
N ASN A 60 -12.91 10.97 -3.73
CA ASN A 60 -13.77 10.60 -4.87
C ASN A 60 -12.94 10.41 -6.16
N LEU A 61 -11.90 9.59 -6.04
CA LEU A 61 -10.98 9.31 -7.13
C LEU A 61 -11.28 7.97 -7.78
N THR A 62 -11.09 7.90 -9.10
CA THR A 62 -11.13 6.65 -9.85
C THR A 62 -9.88 6.53 -10.72
N VAL A 63 -9.16 5.42 -10.55
CA VAL A 63 -8.02 5.03 -11.38
C VAL A 63 -8.36 3.74 -12.10
N GLN A 64 -8.20 3.73 -13.42
CA GLN A 64 -8.46 2.52 -14.19
C GLN A 64 -7.53 2.35 -15.39
N GLY A 65 -7.23 1.10 -15.74
CA GLY A 65 -6.52 0.76 -16.97
C GLY A 65 -5.02 1.12 -16.97
N LEU A 66 -4.46 1.45 -15.80
CA LEU A 66 -3.02 1.71 -15.67
C LEU A 66 -2.25 0.42 -15.96
N LYS A 67 -1.32 0.49 -16.92
CA LYS A 67 -0.34 -0.57 -17.17
C LYS A 67 1.04 0.02 -17.01
N SER A 68 1.68 -0.24 -15.86
CA SER A 68 3.07 0.16 -15.66
C SER A 68 3.97 -0.70 -16.56
N ARG A 69 4.72 -0.06 -17.45
CA ARG A 69 5.60 -0.77 -18.40
C ARG A 69 6.94 -1.09 -17.73
N THR A 70 7.34 -2.35 -17.77
CA THR A 70 8.66 -2.83 -17.35
C THR A 70 9.76 -2.01 -18.01
N VAL A 71 10.54 -1.26 -17.24
CA VAL A 71 11.84 -0.75 -17.70
C VAL A 71 12.90 -1.80 -17.34
N PRO A 72 13.69 -2.30 -18.31
CA PRO A 72 14.77 -3.22 -18.04
C PRO A 72 15.97 -2.43 -17.48
N SER A 73 15.93 -2.09 -16.19
CA SER A 73 17.13 -1.67 -15.47
C SER A 73 16.90 -1.77 -13.96
N SER A 74 18.01 -2.00 -13.27
CA SER A 74 18.22 -2.29 -11.85
C SER A 74 17.76 -1.21 -10.86
N ILE A 75 16.82 -0.35 -11.26
CA ILE A 75 16.14 0.60 -10.40
C ILE A 75 14.91 -0.12 -9.87
N SER A 76 14.92 -0.45 -8.59
CA SER A 76 13.69 -0.83 -7.89
C SER A 76 12.75 0.36 -7.98
N GLY A 77 11.83 0.35 -8.96
CA GLY A 77 10.75 1.32 -9.01
C GLY A 77 10.05 1.36 -7.65
N ASP A 78 9.65 2.55 -7.21
CA ASP A 78 8.94 2.70 -5.96
C ASP A 78 7.51 2.14 -6.10
N ASP A 79 6.55 2.56 -5.28
CA ASP A 79 5.18 2.07 -5.35
C ASP A 79 4.57 2.24 -6.78
N CYS A 80 3.80 1.25 -7.22
CA CYS A 80 2.96 1.41 -8.40
C CYS A 80 1.84 2.42 -8.11
N VAL A 81 1.18 2.25 -6.96
CA VAL A 81 0.22 3.21 -6.44
C VAL A 81 0.52 3.44 -4.97
N SER A 82 0.64 4.71 -4.57
CA SER A 82 0.82 5.11 -3.18
C SER A 82 -0.34 6.01 -2.73
N ILE A 83 -1.08 5.56 -1.72
CA ILE A 83 -2.21 6.30 -1.13
C ILE A 83 -1.77 6.83 0.22
N GLY A 84 -1.62 8.15 0.32
CA GLY A 84 -1.17 8.83 1.52
C GLY A 84 -2.30 9.42 2.36
N ALA A 85 -1.91 10.16 3.40
CA ALA A 85 -2.82 10.73 4.38
C ALA A 85 -3.88 11.66 3.75
N GLY A 86 -5.09 11.65 4.32
CA GLY A 86 -6.23 12.45 3.90
C GLY A 86 -7.03 11.88 2.73
N CYS A 87 -6.68 10.70 2.23
CA CYS A 87 -7.38 10.08 1.11
C CYS A 87 -8.66 9.36 1.54
N HIS A 88 -9.78 9.58 0.85
CA HIS A 88 -10.99 8.79 1.06
C HIS A 88 -11.83 8.59 -0.21
N ASN A 89 -12.63 7.51 -0.29
CA ASN A 89 -13.43 7.17 -1.47
C ASN A 89 -12.56 7.07 -2.73
N VAL A 90 -11.56 6.19 -2.71
CA VAL A 90 -10.65 5.96 -3.84
C VAL A 90 -10.92 4.57 -4.42
N ASP A 91 -11.23 4.51 -5.71
CA ASP A 91 -11.48 3.27 -6.44
C ASP A 91 -10.38 3.05 -7.50
N ILE A 92 -9.64 1.96 -7.39
CA ILE A 92 -8.56 1.58 -8.30
C ILE A 92 -8.91 0.22 -8.90
N ARG A 93 -9.05 0.16 -10.22
CA ARG A 93 -9.48 -1.08 -10.87
C ARG A 93 -8.73 -1.38 -12.15
N ASN A 94 -8.61 -2.66 -12.52
CA ASN A 94 -8.04 -3.07 -13.81
C ASN A 94 -6.64 -2.47 -14.05
N ILE A 95 -5.75 -2.59 -13.06
CA ILE A 95 -4.37 -2.12 -13.19
C ILE A 95 -3.38 -3.29 -13.26
N THR A 96 -2.32 -3.11 -14.03
CA THR A 96 -1.18 -4.04 -14.07
C THR A 96 0.06 -3.31 -13.55
N CYS A 97 0.55 -3.76 -12.41
CA CYS A 97 1.74 -3.26 -11.75
C CYS A 97 2.88 -4.26 -11.87
N GLY A 98 4.11 -3.80 -12.05
CA GLY A 98 5.29 -4.67 -11.99
C GLY A 98 6.32 -4.44 -13.07
N PRO A 99 7.63 -4.50 -12.74
CA PRO A 99 8.21 -4.54 -11.38
C PRO A 99 7.98 -3.24 -10.59
N SER A 100 7.73 -3.30 -9.28
CA SER A 100 7.47 -2.13 -8.40
C SER A 100 7.56 -2.47 -6.90
N HIS A 101 7.25 -1.51 -6.02
CA HIS A 101 6.96 -1.76 -4.60
C HIS A 101 5.50 -2.13 -4.29
N GLY A 102 4.66 -2.32 -5.32
CA GLY A 102 3.28 -2.77 -5.18
C GLY A 102 2.27 -1.63 -5.05
N ILE A 103 1.10 -1.94 -4.49
CA ILE A 103 0.04 -0.99 -4.19
C ILE A 103 0.05 -0.76 -2.68
N SER A 104 0.44 0.45 -2.28
CA SER A 104 0.69 0.79 -0.88
C SER A 104 -0.27 1.85 -0.36
N ILE A 105 -0.89 1.58 0.78
CA ILE A 105 -1.48 2.60 1.65
C ILE A 105 -0.40 3.02 2.64
N GLY A 106 0.09 4.26 2.49
CA GLY A 106 1.13 4.85 3.31
C GLY A 106 2.45 5.16 2.59
N SER A 107 3.51 5.48 3.32
CA SER A 107 3.57 5.49 4.79
C SER A 107 2.66 6.54 5.44
N LEU A 108 2.04 6.20 6.58
CA LEU A 108 1.12 7.07 7.32
C LEU A 108 1.62 7.35 8.74
N GLY A 109 1.43 8.57 9.25
CA GLY A 109 1.73 8.92 10.63
C GLY A 109 3.19 9.27 10.92
N ILE A 110 3.95 9.70 9.90
CA ILE A 110 5.37 10.09 10.05
C ILE A 110 5.54 11.14 11.16
N ARG A 111 6.59 11.00 11.98
CA ARG A 111 6.89 11.94 13.11
C ARG A 111 5.70 12.15 14.05
N ASN A 112 5.02 11.05 14.42
CA ASN A 112 3.86 11.04 15.31
C ASN A 112 2.68 11.88 14.80
N SER A 113 2.61 12.13 13.49
CA SER A 113 1.50 12.84 12.88
C SER A 113 0.22 12.00 12.87
N ARG A 114 -0.91 12.70 12.79
CA ARG A 114 -2.22 12.07 12.55
C ARG A 114 -2.44 11.87 11.06
N ALA A 115 -2.84 10.67 10.66
CA ALA A 115 -3.12 10.32 9.27
C ALA A 115 -4.44 9.53 9.17
N CYS A 116 -5.29 9.93 8.23
CA CYS A 116 -6.60 9.34 8.00
C CYS A 116 -6.69 8.84 6.55
N VAL A 117 -7.05 7.57 6.36
CA VAL A 117 -7.37 7.00 5.05
C VAL A 117 -8.61 6.12 5.20
N SER A 118 -9.61 6.29 4.35
CA SER A 118 -10.83 5.47 4.45
C SER A 118 -11.49 5.16 3.12
N ASN A 119 -12.23 4.05 3.06
CA ASN A 119 -13.01 3.68 1.88
C ASN A 119 -12.15 3.61 0.60
N ILE A 120 -11.18 2.69 0.61
CA ILE A 120 -10.27 2.43 -0.52
C ILE A 120 -10.63 1.08 -1.11
N THR A 121 -10.83 1.02 -2.42
CA THR A 121 -11.10 -0.24 -3.13
C THR A 121 -10.06 -0.43 -4.23
N VAL A 122 -9.47 -1.62 -4.25
CA VAL A 122 -8.54 -2.06 -5.31
C VAL A 122 -9.08 -3.36 -5.89
N THR A 123 -9.51 -3.35 -7.15
CA THR A 123 -10.10 -4.52 -7.81
C THR A 123 -9.42 -4.91 -9.11
N ASP A 124 -9.58 -6.18 -9.50
CA ASP A 124 -9.32 -6.70 -10.85
C ASP A 124 -7.90 -6.39 -11.34
N SER A 125 -6.92 -6.57 -10.46
CA SER A 125 -5.57 -6.04 -10.68
C SER A 125 -4.52 -7.15 -10.71
N ILE A 126 -3.44 -6.91 -11.44
CA ILE A 126 -2.33 -7.86 -11.57
C ILE A 126 -1.06 -7.21 -11.05
N ILE A 127 -0.36 -7.87 -10.13
CA ILE A 127 0.92 -7.41 -9.59
C ILE A 127 1.99 -8.45 -9.92
N LYS A 128 3.00 -8.06 -10.69
CA LYS A 128 4.06 -8.96 -11.17
C LYS A 128 5.43 -8.53 -10.69
N HIS A 129 6.28 -9.49 -10.37
CA HIS A 129 7.71 -9.33 -10.09
C HIS A 129 8.03 -8.12 -9.20
N SER A 130 7.18 -7.89 -8.19
CA SER A 130 7.22 -6.72 -7.32
C SER A 130 7.72 -7.08 -5.93
N ALA A 131 8.33 -6.11 -5.25
CA ALA A 131 8.79 -6.31 -3.89
C ALA A 131 7.62 -6.58 -2.92
N ASN A 132 6.45 -5.97 -3.18
CA ASN A 132 5.24 -6.21 -2.42
C ASN A 132 4.04 -6.32 -3.37
N GLY A 133 2.97 -6.94 -2.89
CA GLY A 133 1.67 -6.94 -3.56
C GLY A 133 0.84 -5.77 -3.06
N VAL A 134 -0.06 -6.06 -2.12
CA VAL A 134 -0.86 -5.05 -1.42
C VAL A 134 -0.29 -4.82 -0.02
N ARG A 135 -0.10 -3.55 0.33
CA ARG A 135 0.64 -3.17 1.54
C ARG A 135 -0.05 -2.03 2.28
N ILE A 136 -0.18 -2.15 3.59
CA ILE A 136 -0.51 -1.04 4.50
C ILE A 136 0.69 -0.80 5.40
N LYS A 137 1.15 0.45 5.46
CA LYS A 137 2.41 0.80 6.13
C LYS A 137 2.23 2.06 6.97
N THR A 138 2.38 1.95 8.28
CA THR A 138 2.23 3.09 9.20
C THR A 138 3.46 3.21 10.08
N TRP A 139 3.86 4.45 10.34
CA TRP A 139 4.98 4.74 11.23
C TRP A 139 4.59 4.45 12.66
N GLN A 140 5.53 3.85 13.39
CA GLN A 140 5.45 3.73 14.83
C GLN A 140 5.36 5.11 15.47
N GLY A 141 4.46 5.28 16.45
CA GLY A 141 4.17 6.57 17.09
C GLY A 141 3.10 7.40 16.39
N GLY A 142 2.69 7.02 15.17
CA GLY A 142 1.61 7.68 14.43
C GLY A 142 0.25 7.60 15.13
N SER A 143 -0.72 8.37 14.64
CA SER A 143 -2.12 8.34 15.12
C SER A 143 -3.11 8.54 13.97
N GLY A 144 -4.41 8.39 14.24
CA GLY A 144 -5.47 8.45 13.22
C GLY A 144 -5.96 7.06 12.84
N SER A 145 -6.46 6.88 11.61
CA SER A 145 -7.03 5.59 11.18
C SER A 145 -6.85 5.26 9.70
N VAL A 146 -6.77 3.96 9.42
CA VAL A 146 -6.98 3.33 8.12
C VAL A 146 -8.18 2.41 8.25
N SER A 147 -9.26 2.68 7.51
CA SER A 147 -10.46 1.85 7.61
C SER A 147 -11.19 1.61 6.29
N LYS A 148 -11.95 0.52 6.22
CA LYS A 148 -12.78 0.17 5.06
C LYS A 148 -11.93 0.08 3.78
N VAL A 149 -10.91 -0.77 3.82
CA VAL A 149 -10.04 -1.02 2.66
C VAL A 149 -10.37 -2.39 2.09
N THR A 150 -10.60 -2.47 0.79
CA THR A 150 -10.90 -3.71 0.08
C THR A 150 -9.87 -3.96 -1.01
N PHE A 151 -9.21 -5.12 -0.94
CA PHE A 151 -8.39 -5.69 -1.99
C PHE A 151 -9.12 -6.92 -2.53
N ASN A 152 -9.62 -6.85 -3.76
CA ASN A 152 -10.45 -7.90 -4.34
C ASN A 152 -9.99 -8.31 -5.74
N ASN A 153 -10.04 -9.60 -6.05
CA ASN A 153 -9.69 -10.14 -7.37
C ASN A 153 -8.30 -9.66 -7.83
N ILE A 154 -7.28 -9.98 -7.05
CA ILE A 154 -5.89 -9.59 -7.32
C ILE A 154 -5.07 -10.82 -7.69
N HIS A 155 -4.44 -10.79 -8.87
CA HIS A 155 -3.53 -11.83 -9.31
C HIS A 155 -2.07 -11.44 -9.06
N MET A 156 -1.31 -12.30 -8.40
CA MET A 156 0.11 -12.09 -8.10
C MET A 156 1.00 -13.02 -8.92
N ASP A 157 2.07 -12.48 -9.50
CA ASP A 157 3.08 -13.26 -10.22
C ASP A 157 4.46 -12.99 -9.62
N THR A 158 5.01 -14.00 -8.93
CA THR A 158 6.36 -13.97 -8.35
C THR A 158 6.58 -12.69 -7.52
N VAL A 159 5.61 -12.35 -6.67
CA VAL A 159 5.67 -11.19 -5.78
C VAL A 159 6.39 -11.56 -4.49
N ARG A 160 7.32 -10.72 -4.01
CA ARG A 160 8.12 -11.06 -2.83
C ARG A 160 7.32 -11.06 -1.53
N ASN A 161 6.57 -9.98 -1.26
CA ASN A 161 5.69 -9.90 -0.10
C ASN A 161 4.23 -9.60 -0.55
N PRO A 162 3.43 -10.63 -0.89
CA PRO A 162 2.09 -10.48 -1.42
C PRO A 162 1.16 -9.60 -0.57
N ILE A 163 0.98 -9.91 0.71
CA ILE A 163 0.05 -9.19 1.59
C ILE A 163 0.80 -8.74 2.84
N ILE A 164 0.89 -7.42 3.08
CA ILE A 164 1.55 -6.87 4.27
C ILE A 164 0.69 -5.84 4.99
N ILE A 165 0.65 -5.93 6.31
CA ILE A 165 0.41 -4.79 7.20
C ILE A 165 1.65 -4.62 8.08
N ASP A 166 2.20 -3.42 8.15
CA ASP A 166 3.34 -3.07 8.98
C ASP A 166 3.08 -1.77 9.73
N GLN A 167 2.74 -1.87 11.03
CA GLN A 167 2.58 -0.73 11.94
C GLN A 167 3.89 -0.27 12.60
N TYR A 168 5.01 -0.96 12.33
CA TYR A 168 6.32 -0.70 12.91
C TYR A 168 7.27 -0.02 11.89
N TYR A 169 6.71 0.57 10.83
CA TYR A 169 7.52 1.11 9.74
C TYR A 169 8.49 2.19 10.23
N CYS A 170 9.75 2.05 9.83
CA CYS A 170 10.79 3.01 10.14
C CYS A 170 11.93 3.01 9.10
N LEU A 171 12.70 4.10 9.03
CA LEU A 171 13.83 4.25 8.10
C LEU A 171 15.11 3.57 8.59
N THR A 172 15.25 3.35 9.89
CA THR A 172 16.47 2.77 10.49
C THR A 172 16.11 1.50 11.28
N LYS A 173 17.11 0.66 11.53
CA LYS A 173 16.92 -0.62 12.27
C LYS A 173 16.76 -0.44 13.79
N GLY A 174 16.90 0.78 14.32
CA GLY A 174 16.99 1.06 15.76
C GLY A 174 15.94 2.05 16.25
N CYS A 175 14.73 1.97 15.72
CA CYS A 175 13.68 2.93 16.08
C CYS A 175 13.14 2.65 17.47
N VAL A 176 12.96 3.71 18.25
CA VAL A 176 12.48 3.61 19.63
C VAL A 176 11.04 3.13 19.63
N ASN A 177 10.76 2.07 20.39
CA ASN A 177 9.41 1.56 20.63
C ASN A 177 8.47 2.69 21.07
N GLN A 178 7.38 2.89 20.33
CA GLN A 178 6.32 3.84 20.69
C GLN A 178 4.99 3.10 20.80
N THR A 179 4.14 3.58 21.70
CA THR A 179 2.86 2.95 22.03
C THR A 179 1.69 3.48 21.20
N SER A 180 1.79 4.68 20.62
CA SER A 180 0.78 5.13 19.67
C SER A 180 0.99 4.50 18.29
N ALA A 181 -0.10 4.13 17.63
CA ALA A 181 -0.11 3.73 16.24
C ALA A 181 -1.38 4.20 15.54
N VAL A 182 -1.33 4.24 14.21
CA VAL A 182 -2.51 4.49 13.37
C VAL A 182 -3.45 3.30 13.49
N LEU A 183 -4.71 3.52 13.84
CA LEU A 183 -5.70 2.46 14.03
C LEU A 183 -6.03 1.79 12.68
N ILE A 184 -5.91 0.47 12.57
CA ILE A 184 -6.22 -0.26 11.32
C ILE A 184 -7.43 -1.15 11.57
N SER A 185 -8.52 -0.92 10.83
CA SER A 185 -9.73 -1.74 10.98
C SER A 185 -10.48 -1.97 9.67
N HIS A 186 -11.27 -3.04 9.60
CA HIS A 186 -12.16 -3.31 8.46
C HIS A 186 -11.39 -3.38 7.13
N ILE A 187 -10.39 -4.27 7.09
CA ILE A 187 -9.58 -4.52 5.90
C ILE A 187 -10.00 -5.87 5.32
N SER A 188 -10.39 -5.91 4.05
CA SER A 188 -10.82 -7.12 3.36
C SER A 188 -9.84 -7.51 2.27
N TYR A 189 -9.40 -8.77 2.30
CA TYR A 189 -8.58 -9.43 1.29
C TYR A 189 -9.41 -10.58 0.70
N THR A 190 -9.97 -10.39 -0.50
CA THR A 190 -10.87 -11.36 -1.13
C THR A 190 -10.36 -11.77 -2.50
N ASN A 191 -10.39 -13.07 -2.81
CA ASN A 191 -9.99 -13.62 -4.11
C ASN A 191 -8.61 -13.09 -4.56
N ILE A 192 -7.59 -13.27 -3.71
CA ILE A 192 -6.20 -12.91 -4.00
C ILE A 192 -5.45 -14.20 -4.31
N LYS A 193 -5.00 -14.36 -5.55
CA LYS A 193 -4.44 -15.63 -6.05
C LYS A 193 -3.13 -15.44 -6.76
N GLY A 194 -2.27 -16.46 -6.76
CA GLY A 194 -1.10 -16.51 -7.63
C GLY A 194 0.16 -16.97 -6.92
N THR A 195 1.31 -16.41 -7.32
CA THR A 195 2.62 -16.90 -6.86
C THR A 195 3.47 -15.87 -6.12
N TYR A 196 4.29 -16.36 -5.19
CA TYR A 196 5.20 -15.54 -4.40
C TYR A 196 6.65 -16.04 -4.44
N ASP A 197 7.59 -15.16 -4.08
CA ASP A 197 9.00 -15.50 -3.90
C ASP A 197 9.25 -16.00 -2.47
N VAL A 198 9.76 -17.23 -2.33
CA VAL A 198 9.95 -17.90 -1.03
C VAL A 198 10.98 -17.25 -0.10
N ARG A 199 11.68 -16.19 -0.53
CA ARG A 199 12.57 -15.39 0.33
C ARG A 199 11.84 -14.62 1.44
N SER A 200 10.51 -14.58 1.42
CA SER A 200 9.68 -13.95 2.46
C SER A 200 8.33 -14.63 2.58
N SER A 201 7.66 -14.36 3.71
CA SER A 201 6.33 -14.88 3.99
C SER A 201 5.27 -14.30 3.06
N PRO A 202 4.32 -15.12 2.53
CA PRO A 202 3.31 -14.63 1.60
C PRO A 202 2.30 -13.67 2.25
N MET A 203 2.06 -13.81 3.56
CA MET A 203 1.25 -12.86 4.33
C MET A 203 2.02 -12.46 5.59
N HIS A 204 2.04 -11.16 5.90
CA HIS A 204 2.78 -10.62 7.03
C HIS A 204 2.01 -9.45 7.67
N PHE A 205 1.35 -9.69 8.78
CA PHE A 205 0.67 -8.69 9.60
C PHE A 205 1.51 -8.41 10.84
N ALA A 206 2.11 -7.23 10.95
CA ALA A 206 2.80 -6.76 12.15
C ALA A 206 2.01 -5.59 12.72
N CYS A 207 1.12 -5.89 13.66
CA CYS A 207 0.24 -4.91 14.30
C CYS A 207 0.70 -4.58 15.72
N SER A 208 0.46 -3.34 16.13
CA SER A 208 0.89 -2.75 17.39
C SER A 208 0.27 -3.48 18.59
N ASP A 209 1.05 -3.74 19.63
CA ASP A 209 0.58 -4.37 20.87
C ASP A 209 -0.53 -3.57 21.58
N SER A 210 -0.46 -2.24 21.51
CA SER A 210 -1.41 -1.31 22.13
C SER A 210 -2.57 -0.91 21.20
N VAL A 211 -2.38 -1.00 19.88
CA VAL A 211 -3.39 -0.64 18.88
C VAL A 211 -3.45 -1.74 17.80
N PRO A 212 -4.06 -2.90 18.13
CA PRO A 212 -4.14 -4.04 17.21
C PRO A 212 -4.84 -3.69 15.89
N CYS A 213 -4.54 -4.47 14.84
CA CYS A 213 -5.37 -4.49 13.65
C CYS A 213 -6.65 -5.28 13.96
N THR A 214 -7.81 -4.75 13.59
CA THR A 214 -9.11 -5.37 13.89
C THR A 214 -9.98 -5.55 12.66
N ASN A 215 -10.94 -6.47 12.72
CA ASN A 215 -11.87 -6.73 11.63
C ASN A 215 -11.15 -6.98 10.29
N LEU A 216 -10.05 -7.74 10.33
CA LEU A 216 -9.42 -8.25 9.11
C LEU A 216 -10.27 -9.40 8.56
N THR A 217 -10.58 -9.38 7.27
CA THR A 217 -11.31 -10.46 6.61
C THR A 217 -10.46 -11.02 5.48
N LEU A 218 -10.25 -12.33 5.50
CA LEU A 218 -9.61 -13.06 4.41
C LEU A 218 -10.61 -14.05 3.82
N SER A 219 -10.72 -14.07 2.50
CA SER A 219 -11.57 -15.02 1.77
C SER A 219 -10.93 -15.34 0.43
N GLU A 220 -10.90 -16.61 0.06
CA GLU A 220 -10.37 -17.11 -1.22
C GLU A 220 -8.94 -16.64 -1.51
N VAL A 221 -8.07 -16.64 -0.50
CA VAL A 221 -6.64 -16.29 -0.63
C VAL A 221 -5.81 -17.54 -0.91
N GLU A 222 -5.17 -17.60 -2.08
CA GLU A 222 -4.34 -18.72 -2.53
C GLU A 222 -3.00 -18.24 -3.10
N LEU A 223 -1.94 -18.35 -2.32
CA LEU A 223 -0.59 -17.91 -2.66
C LEU A 223 0.36 -19.11 -2.62
N LEU A 224 0.86 -19.49 -3.80
CA LEU A 224 1.77 -20.62 -3.98
C LEU A 224 3.20 -20.14 -4.23
N PRO A 225 4.23 -20.89 -3.81
CA PRO A 225 5.61 -20.54 -4.14
C PRO A 225 5.79 -20.57 -5.66
N SER A 226 6.39 -19.53 -6.23
CA SER A 226 6.80 -19.52 -7.65
C SER A 226 7.82 -20.63 -7.96
N LYS A 227 8.68 -20.93 -6.97
CA LYS A 227 9.62 -22.05 -6.94
C LYS A 227 9.81 -22.50 -5.50
N GLY A 228 10.10 -23.79 -5.30
CA GLY A 228 10.36 -24.35 -3.97
C GLY A 228 9.09 -24.82 -3.27
N GLN A 229 9.16 -24.92 -1.94
CA GLN A 229 8.07 -25.43 -1.12
C GLN A 229 7.24 -24.31 -0.50
N ILE A 230 5.98 -24.63 -0.15
CA ILE A 230 5.08 -23.71 0.54
C ILE A 230 5.68 -23.36 1.91
N MET A 231 5.66 -22.08 2.24
CA MET A 231 6.06 -21.58 3.56
C MET A 231 4.87 -21.68 4.51
N MET A 232 5.03 -22.43 5.60
CA MET A 232 4.02 -22.56 6.64
C MET A 232 4.10 -21.40 7.64
N ASN A 233 3.01 -21.14 8.35
CA ASN A 233 2.86 -20.06 9.35
C ASN A 233 3.14 -18.66 8.78
N PRO A 234 2.33 -18.22 7.79
CA PRO A 234 2.40 -16.85 7.28
C PRO A 234 2.08 -15.86 8.41
N PHE A 235 2.90 -14.84 8.61
CA PHE A 235 3.05 -14.20 9.92
C PHE A 235 1.90 -13.23 10.27
N CYS A 236 1.36 -13.36 11.49
CA CYS A 236 0.46 -12.40 12.15
C CYS A 236 1.02 -12.01 13.52
N TRP A 237 1.04 -10.72 13.85
CA TRP A 237 1.21 -10.22 15.21
C TRP A 237 0.17 -9.16 15.53
N ASN A 238 -0.50 -9.36 16.68
CA ASN A 238 -1.65 -8.60 17.22
C ASN A 238 -2.76 -8.25 16.20
N ALA A 239 -3.11 -9.22 15.35
CA ALA A 239 -4.08 -9.06 14.27
C ALA A 239 -5.35 -9.88 14.56
N TYR A 240 -6.50 -9.21 14.56
CA TYR A 240 -7.81 -9.79 14.85
C TYR A 240 -8.70 -9.78 13.62
N GLY A 241 -9.37 -10.89 13.37
CA GLY A 241 -10.18 -11.06 12.18
C GLY A 241 -10.70 -12.47 12.00
N ALA A 242 -11.19 -12.75 10.79
CA ALA A 242 -11.67 -14.06 10.40
C ALA A 242 -11.21 -14.43 8.99
N SER A 243 -10.90 -15.72 8.81
CA SER A 243 -10.73 -16.33 7.50
C SER A 243 -12.04 -17.03 7.13
N GLN A 244 -12.78 -16.49 6.16
CA GLN A 244 -14.08 -17.04 5.73
C GLN A 244 -13.94 -18.33 4.93
N THR A 245 -12.80 -18.52 4.28
CA THR A 245 -12.40 -19.78 3.63
C THR A 245 -11.00 -20.17 4.10
N LEU A 246 -10.59 -21.42 3.87
CA LEU A 246 -9.19 -21.80 4.11
C LEU A 246 -8.26 -21.01 3.18
N THR A 247 -7.21 -20.40 3.73
CA THR A 247 -6.15 -19.76 2.94
C THR A 247 -5.06 -20.75 2.58
N ILE A 248 -4.35 -20.47 1.50
CA ILE A 248 -3.09 -21.16 1.16
C ILE A 248 -1.97 -20.11 1.12
N PRO A 249 -0.91 -20.24 1.96
CA PRO A 249 -0.82 -21.15 3.10
C PRO A 249 -1.86 -20.87 4.18
N PRO A 250 -2.19 -21.85 5.06
CA PRO A 250 -3.13 -21.64 6.15
C PRO A 250 -2.66 -20.57 7.14
N LEU A 251 -3.57 -19.67 7.53
CA LEU A 251 -3.32 -18.55 8.44
C LEU A 251 -3.93 -18.81 9.83
N PHE A 252 -3.29 -19.66 10.64
CA PHE A 252 -3.81 -20.03 11.96
C PHE A 252 -3.52 -19.02 13.09
N CYS A 253 -2.69 -18.01 12.84
CA CYS A 253 -2.31 -17.00 13.84
C CYS A 253 -3.29 -15.83 13.96
N LEU A 254 -4.32 -15.76 13.12
CA LEU A 254 -5.31 -14.69 13.15
C LEU A 254 -6.22 -14.88 14.38
N LEU A 255 -6.29 -13.87 15.23
CA LEU A 255 -7.03 -13.95 16.48
C LEU A 255 -8.53 -13.72 16.25
N GLU A 256 -9.36 -14.55 16.87
CA GLU A 256 -10.81 -14.35 16.87
C GLU A 256 -11.22 -13.29 17.91
N GLY A 257 -12.32 -12.58 17.61
CA GLY A 257 -12.93 -11.60 18.51
C GLY A 257 -12.56 -10.15 18.20
N THR A 258 -13.23 -9.23 18.90
CA THR A 258 -12.87 -7.80 18.92
C THR A 258 -11.91 -7.60 20.08
N SER A 259 -10.67 -7.16 19.82
CA SER A 259 -9.87 -6.52 20.88
C SER A 259 -10.78 -5.48 21.56
N GLN A 260 -10.84 -5.44 22.90
CA GLN A 260 -11.75 -4.53 23.60
C GLN A 260 -11.69 -3.14 22.95
N PRO A 261 -12.85 -2.58 22.55
CA PRO A 261 -12.85 -1.35 21.80
C PRO A 261 -12.09 -0.30 22.62
N LEU A 262 -10.99 0.22 22.04
CA LEU A 262 -10.43 1.47 22.50
C LEU A 262 -11.61 2.44 22.64
N PRO A 263 -11.77 3.11 23.79
CA PRO A 263 -12.96 3.88 24.07
C PRO A 263 -13.30 4.77 22.88
N GLN A 264 -14.55 4.72 22.43
CA GLN A 264 -15.10 5.30 21.19
C GLN A 264 -14.62 6.73 20.88
N ARG A 265 -14.18 7.48 21.90
CA ARG A 265 -13.55 8.79 21.82
C ARG A 265 -12.24 8.85 21.01
N GLU A 266 -11.58 7.73 20.68
CA GLU A 266 -10.39 7.71 19.81
C GLU A 266 -10.68 7.32 18.35
N VAL A 267 -11.81 6.65 18.08
CA VAL A 267 -12.24 6.26 16.73
C VAL A 267 -12.84 7.44 15.96
N ASP A 268 -13.43 8.43 16.66
CA ASP A 268 -14.05 9.64 16.08
C ASP A 268 -13.05 10.72 15.61
N LYS A 269 -11.78 10.37 15.42
CA LYS A 269 -10.74 11.28 14.93
C LYS A 269 -10.21 10.85 13.58
N CYS A 270 -11.10 10.46 12.67
CA CYS A 270 -11.04 10.58 11.22
C CYS A 270 -12.49 10.54 10.73
#